data_AF-A0A6A5S303-F1
#
_entry.id   AF-A0A6A5S303-F1
#
_cell.length_a   1.000
_cell.length_b   1.000
_cell.length_c   1.000
_cell.angle_alpha   90.00
_cell.angle_beta   90.00
_cell.angle_gamma   90.00
#
_symmetry.space_group_name_H-M   'P 1'
#
loop_
_entity.id
_entity.type
_entity.pdbx_description
1 polymer ?
#
loop_
_entity_poly.entity_id
_entity_poly.type
_entity_poly.pdbx_seq_one_letter_code
_entity_poly.pdbx_strand_id
1 'polypeptide(L)'
;MACCGRNNGECVCAKEATCSCGKQPALQCSMPLFLHPHPSYCAKAADENKMPTSTCACGKRAEDACTCGRSENNGSSNLETDFTTKK
;
A
#
# COMPACT_ATOMS: atom_id res chain seq x y z
N MET A 1 -7.67 -12.26 -6.24
CA MET A 1 -6.91 -11.09 -5.77
C MET A 1 -6.24 -10.41 -6.97
N ALA A 2 -6.88 -9.39 -7.54
CA ALA A 2 -6.32 -8.65 -8.66
C ALA A 2 -5.35 -7.60 -8.12
N CYS A 3 -4.08 -7.68 -8.53
CA CYS A 3 -3.11 -6.65 -8.20
C CYS A 3 -3.49 -5.31 -8.84
N CYS A 4 -3.49 -4.23 -8.04
CA CYS A 4 -3.61 -2.87 -8.56
C CYS A 4 -2.32 -2.43 -9.28
N GLY A 5 -2.44 -2.05 -10.55
CA GLY A 5 -1.31 -1.59 -11.37
C GLY A 5 -0.36 -2.73 -11.75
N ARG A 6 -0.86 -3.77 -12.42
CA ARG A 6 -0.01 -4.88 -12.89
C ARG A 6 0.84 -4.41 -14.07
N ASN A 7 2.16 -4.48 -13.96
CA ASN A 7 3.09 -4.12 -15.02
C ASN A 7 4.04 -5.29 -15.28
N ASN A 8 4.00 -5.85 -16.49
CA ASN A 8 4.88 -6.96 -16.89
C ASN A 8 4.85 -8.18 -15.92
N GLY A 9 3.70 -8.45 -15.32
CA GLY A 9 3.53 -9.53 -14.33
C GLY A 9 3.88 -9.15 -12.88
N GLU A 10 4.58 -8.04 -12.65
CA GLU A 10 4.88 -7.47 -11.33
C GLU A 10 3.70 -6.65 -10.81
N CYS A 11 3.47 -6.72 -9.50
CA CYS A 11 2.47 -5.88 -8.85
C CYS A 11 3.08 -4.54 -8.43
N VAL A 12 2.83 -3.47 -9.20
CA VAL A 12 3.43 -2.14 -8.93
C VAL A 12 3.01 -1.62 -7.54
N CYS A 13 1.74 -1.77 -7.18
CA CYS A 13 1.24 -1.39 -5.84
C CYS A 13 1.95 -2.18 -4.71
N ALA A 14 2.34 -3.45 -4.93
CA ALA A 14 3.12 -4.20 -3.96
C ALA A 14 4.57 -3.71 -3.85
N LYS A 15 5.14 -3.23 -4.97
CA LYS A 15 6.50 -2.69 -5.04
C LYS A 15 6.64 -1.35 -4.34
N GLU A 16 5.61 -0.52 -4.40
CA GLU A 16 5.56 0.80 -3.76
C GLU A 16 5.01 0.76 -2.33
N ALA A 17 4.42 -0.36 -1.90
CA ALA A 17 3.86 -0.49 -0.56
C ALA A 17 4.96 -0.35 0.50
N THR A 18 4.75 0.57 1.44
CA THR A 18 5.66 0.84 2.56
C THR A 18 5.02 0.51 3.90
N CYS A 19 5.82 0.37 4.95
CA CYS A 19 5.35 0.33 6.33
C CYS A 19 4.54 1.59 6.68
N SER A 20 3.74 1.59 7.76
CA SER A 20 2.99 2.81 8.15
C SER A 20 3.91 4.01 8.39
N CYS A 21 5.18 3.75 8.74
CA CYS A 21 6.19 4.79 8.91
C CYS A 21 6.81 5.29 7.59
N GLY A 22 6.46 4.72 6.43
CA GLY A 22 6.85 5.16 5.09
C GLY A 22 8.31 4.93 4.70
N LYS A 23 9.18 4.50 5.63
CA LYS A 23 10.64 4.42 5.40
C LYS A 23 11.13 3.09 4.83
N GLN A 24 10.33 2.04 4.94
CA GLN A 24 10.72 0.67 4.58
C GLN A 24 9.64 -0.01 3.76
N PRO A 25 10.00 -0.96 2.89
CA PRO A 25 9.03 -1.74 2.15
C PRO A 25 8.15 -2.56 3.11
N ALA A 26 6.88 -2.73 2.73
CA ALA A 26 5.93 -3.53 3.48
C ALA A 26 6.47 -4.95 3.75
N LEU A 27 6.18 -5.49 4.93
CA LEU A 27 6.69 -6.76 5.46
C LEU A 27 8.21 -6.80 5.79
N GLN A 28 8.91 -5.67 5.64
CA GLN A 28 10.32 -5.52 6.05
C GLN A 28 10.51 -4.30 6.95
N CYS A 29 9.52 -4.03 7.79
CA CYS A 29 9.54 -2.96 8.78
C CYS A 29 10.56 -3.29 9.87
N SER A 30 11.44 -2.35 10.17
CA SER A 30 12.41 -2.47 11.26
C SER A 30 12.38 -1.21 12.10
N MET A 31 12.80 -1.35 13.36
CA MET A 31 13.12 -0.20 14.18
C MET A 31 14.54 0.21 13.86
N PRO A 32 14.81 1.38 13.26
CA PRO A 32 16.17 1.85 13.15
C PRO A 32 16.65 2.19 14.56
N LEU A 33 17.40 1.26 15.15
CA LEU A 33 18.24 1.56 16.28
C LEU A 33 19.34 2.50 15.76
N PHE A 34 19.35 3.74 16.27
CA PHE A 34 20.53 4.60 16.43
C PHE A 34 20.92 5.71 15.44
N LEU A 35 20.37 5.90 14.22
CA LEU A 35 21.04 6.85 13.30
C LEU A 35 20.42 8.24 13.10
N HIS A 36 19.14 8.51 13.38
CA HIS A 36 18.55 9.83 13.10
C HIS A 36 17.82 10.46 14.29
N PRO A 37 17.94 11.79 14.53
CA PRO A 37 17.34 12.50 15.67
C PRO A 37 15.81 12.65 15.60
N HIS A 38 15.17 12.13 14.54
CA HIS A 38 13.71 12.06 14.45
C HIS A 38 13.25 10.64 14.78
N PRO A 39 12.35 10.43 15.76
CA PRO A 39 11.76 9.13 16.02
C PRO A 39 10.97 8.71 14.78
N SER A 40 11.58 7.91 13.90
CA SER A 40 10.81 7.15 12.91
C SER A 40 10.08 6.05 13.67
N TYR A 41 8.95 6.45 14.27
CA TYR A 41 8.02 5.59 14.98
C TYR A 41 7.48 4.55 13.99
N CYS A 42 8.11 3.37 13.97
CA CYS A 42 7.59 2.18 13.32
C CYS A 42 7.25 1.13 14.40
N ALA A 43 6.57 1.56 15.48
CA ALA A 43 6.15 0.72 16.64
C ALA A 43 5.40 -0.54 16.25
N LYS A 44 4.75 -0.49 15.09
CA LYS A 44 3.91 -1.56 14.57
C LYS A 44 4.69 -2.53 13.71
N ALA A 45 6.02 -2.44 13.59
CA ALA A 45 6.81 -3.34 12.75
C ALA A 45 6.55 -4.83 13.04
N ALA A 46 6.38 -5.21 14.30
CA ALA A 46 6.08 -6.60 14.69
C ALA A 46 4.73 -7.10 14.16
N ASP A 47 3.74 -6.22 14.06
CA ASP A 47 2.42 -6.52 13.49
C ASP A 47 2.40 -6.37 11.97
N GLU A 48 3.07 -5.35 11.44
CA GLU A 48 3.13 -5.03 10.01
C GLU A 48 4.00 -5.98 9.19
N ASN A 49 4.89 -6.73 9.86
CA ASN A 49 5.66 -7.81 9.25
C ASN A 49 4.90 -9.13 9.17
N LYS A 50 3.71 -9.22 9.77
CA LYS A 50 2.85 -10.39 9.65
C LYS A 50 1.96 -10.22 8.43
N MET A 51 1.75 -11.29 7.67
CA MET A 51 0.76 -11.27 6.60
C MET A 51 -0.65 -11.17 7.21
N PRO A 52 -1.43 -10.13 6.89
CA PRO A 52 -2.79 -10.02 7.36
C PRO A 52 -3.70 -11.03 6.64
N THR A 53 -4.80 -11.40 7.29
CA THR A 53 -5.82 -12.29 6.72
C THR A 53 -6.57 -11.63 5.56
N SER A 54 -6.89 -10.35 5.72
CA SER A 54 -7.50 -9.48 4.72
C SER A 54 -6.45 -8.52 4.19
N THR A 55 -6.09 -8.63 2.91
CA THR A 55 -5.01 -7.82 2.32
C THR A 55 -5.54 -6.84 1.29
N CYS A 56 -4.91 -5.66 1.23
CA CYS A 56 -5.10 -4.69 0.16
C CYS A 56 -4.94 -5.32 -1.23
N ALA A 57 -5.32 -4.59 -2.28
CA ALA A 57 -5.02 -4.98 -3.66
C ALA A 57 -3.53 -5.27 -3.93
N CYS A 58 -2.60 -4.76 -3.09
CA CYS A 58 -1.19 -5.11 -3.11
C CYS A 58 -0.83 -6.50 -2.56
N GLY A 59 -1.66 -7.07 -1.68
CA GLY A 59 -1.33 -8.31 -0.96
C GLY A 59 -0.25 -8.17 0.12
N LYS A 60 0.23 -6.95 0.40
CA LYS A 60 1.38 -6.68 1.30
C LYS A 60 1.00 -6.01 2.62
N ARG A 61 -0.23 -5.50 2.71
CA ARG A 61 -0.75 -4.70 3.83
C ARG A 61 -2.19 -5.12 4.07
N ALA A 62 -2.73 -4.81 5.24
CA ALA A 62 -4.16 -5.01 5.51
C ALA A 62 -5.01 -4.17 4.53
N GLU A 63 -6.25 -4.59 4.27
CA GLU A 63 -7.18 -3.86 3.40
C GLU A 63 -7.31 -2.37 3.80
N ASP A 64 -7.49 -2.10 5.09
CA ASP A 64 -7.62 -0.74 5.65
C ASP A 64 -6.30 0.02 5.83
N ALA A 65 -5.15 -0.64 5.63
CA ALA A 65 -3.82 -0.06 5.90
C ALA A 65 -2.94 -0.01 4.65
N CYS A 66 -3.57 0.02 3.47
CA CYS A 66 -2.88 0.10 2.20
C CYS A 66 -2.15 1.44 2.08
N THR A 67 -0.83 1.38 1.90
CA THR A 67 0.03 2.55 1.73
C THR A 67 0.41 2.79 0.27
N CYS A 68 -0.05 1.94 -0.66
CA CYS A 68 0.24 2.16 -2.07
C CYS A 68 -0.64 3.32 -2.58
N GLY A 69 -0.04 4.30 -3.26
CA GLY A 69 -0.76 5.47 -3.79
C GLY A 69 -1.81 5.14 -4.85
N ARG A 70 -1.93 3.87 -5.24
CA ARG A 70 -2.92 3.35 -6.18
C ARG A 70 -4.09 2.64 -5.49
N SER A 71 -4.15 2.62 -4.15
CA SER A 71 -5.26 2.02 -3.41
C SER A 71 -6.58 2.75 -3.65
N GLU A 72 -6.54 4.06 -3.86
CA GLU A 72 -7.73 4.86 -4.19
C GLU A 72 -8.18 4.69 -5.66
N ASN A 73 -7.38 4.03 -6.50
CA ASN A 73 -7.71 3.83 -7.92
C ASN A 73 -8.50 2.54 -8.19
N ASN A 74 -8.99 1.83 -7.16
CA ASN A 74 -9.75 0.59 -7.34
C ASN A 74 -11.26 0.78 -7.57
N GLY A 75 -11.63 1.72 -8.43
CA GLY A 75 -12.96 1.76 -9.06
C GLY A 75 -13.90 2.80 -8.46
N SER A 76 -14.24 3.79 -9.30
CA SER A 76 -15.08 4.96 -9.01
C SER A 76 -14.32 6.09 -8.32
N SER A 77 -13.53 6.85 -9.09
CA SER A 77 -13.45 8.27 -8.75
C SER A 77 -14.89 8.77 -8.80
N ASN A 78 -15.42 9.30 -7.71
CA ASN A 78 -16.79 9.85 -7.69
C ASN A 78 -16.95 11.09 -8.62
N LEU A 79 -15.90 11.41 -9.40
CA LEU A 79 -15.74 12.54 -10.30
C LEU A 79 -15.56 12.13 -11.78
N GLU A 80 -15.89 10.90 -12.18
CA GLU A 80 -15.95 10.53 -13.59
C GLU A 80 -17.37 10.70 -14.15
N THR A 81 -17.67 11.92 -14.61
CA THR A 81 -18.87 12.18 -15.42
C THR A 81 -18.60 11.72 -16.85
N ASP A 82 -19.05 10.53 -17.22
CA ASP A 82 -18.96 10.01 -18.60
C ASP A 82 -20.04 10.66 -19.48
N PHE A 83 -19.63 11.54 -20.40
CA PHE A 83 -20.51 12.22 -21.36
C PHE A 83 -20.66 11.45 -22.69
N THR A 84 -20.27 10.16 -22.75
CA THR A 84 -20.30 9.35 -23.98
C THR A 84 -21.69 8.86 -24.38
N THR A 85 -22.74 9.13 -23.61
CA THR A 85 -24.12 8.91 -24.08
C THR A 85 -24.57 10.01 -25.04
N LYS A 86 -24.03 9.98 -26.26
CA LYS A 86 -24.65 10.60 -27.44
C LYS A 86 -25.87 9.78 -27.85
N LYS A 87 -27.07 10.36 -27.71
CA LYS A 87 -28.24 10.08 -28.55
C LYS A 87 -29.09 11.33 -28.65
#